data_AF-W0EVI3-F1
#
_entry.id   AF-W0EVI3-F1
#
_cell.length_a   1.000
_cell.length_b   1.000
_cell.length_c   1.000
_cell.angle_alpha   90.00
_cell.angle_beta   90.00
_cell.angle_gamma   90.00
#
_symmetry.space_group_name_H-M   'P 1'
#
loop_
_entity.id
_entity.type
_entity.pdbx_description
1 polymer ?
#
loop_
_entity_poly.entity_id
_entity_poly.type
_entity_poly.pdbx_seq_one_letter_code
_entity_poly.pdbx_strand_id
1 'polypeptide(L)'
;MSFYCTFVKEKGKGTVHEKYHDTEYGFPLDSDNELFARLVLEINQAGLSWETILKKKDAFYKAFDQFDIQKVSKYNQKKFDALMQDAGIIRNRLKINAAIENAKVMCLLQKEFGSFKNWLDHHHPKTKEEWVKLFKKHFKFTGGEIVNEFLMSTGYLPGCHSEDCPVYKKILKKKPMWLKGK
;
A
#
# COMPACT_ATOMS: atom_id res chain seq x y z
N MET A 1 8.09 18.54 9.72
CA MET A 1 9.09 18.04 8.76
C MET A 1 8.86 16.55 8.56
N SER A 2 8.63 16.07 7.34
CA SER A 2 8.47 14.64 7.08
C SER A 2 9.85 13.99 7.14
N PHE A 3 10.02 13.00 8.01
CA PHE A 3 11.28 12.26 8.16
C PHE A 3 11.73 11.66 6.81
N TYR A 4 10.78 11.21 5.99
CA TYR A 4 11.08 10.61 4.70
C TYR A 4 11.60 11.62 3.67
N CYS A 5 11.08 12.86 3.65
CA CYS A 5 11.62 13.92 2.78
C CYS A 5 13.09 14.22 3.11
N THR A 6 13.41 14.31 4.40
CA THR A 6 14.80 14.52 4.86
C THR A 6 15.69 13.36 4.43
N PHE A 7 15.27 12.13 4.70
CA PHE A 7 16.00 10.92 4.34
C PHE A 7 16.29 10.83 2.83
N VAL A 8 15.30 11.12 1.97
CA VAL A 8 15.47 11.12 0.51
C VAL A 8 16.45 12.21 0.07
N LYS A 9 16.36 13.40 0.65
CA LYS A 9 17.27 14.51 0.37
C LYS A 9 18.72 14.17 0.71
N GLU A 10 18.95 13.48 1.83
CA GLU A 10 20.28 13.03 2.28
C GLU A 10 20.83 11.89 1.44
N LYS A 11 19.98 10.95 1.00
CA LYS A 11 20.39 9.83 0.12
C LYS A 11 20.85 10.27 -1.27
N GLY A 12 20.33 11.38 -1.77
CA GLY A 12 20.67 11.93 -3.07
C GLY A 12 19.89 11.31 -4.24
N LYS A 13 20.32 11.67 -5.46
CA LYS A 13 19.59 11.41 -6.71
C LYS A 13 19.84 10.00 -7.26
N GLY A 14 18.93 9.55 -8.13
CA GLY A 14 18.99 8.25 -8.82
C GLY A 14 18.65 7.05 -7.94
N THR A 15 18.18 7.29 -6.71
CA THR A 15 17.85 6.22 -5.77
C THR A 15 16.43 5.71 -5.97
N VAL A 16 16.17 4.45 -5.60
CA VAL A 16 14.80 3.90 -5.57
C VAL A 16 13.88 4.70 -4.65
N HIS A 17 14.47 5.31 -3.61
CA HIS A 17 13.80 6.19 -2.67
C HIS A 17 13.36 7.51 -3.30
N GLU A 18 14.23 8.18 -4.05
CA GLU A 18 13.89 9.40 -4.80
C GLU A 18 12.74 9.13 -5.77
N LYS A 19 12.84 8.06 -6.57
CA LYS A 19 11.78 7.70 -7.53
C LYS A 19 10.42 7.49 -6.84
N TYR A 20 10.40 6.69 -5.76
CA TYR A 20 9.17 6.42 -5.01
C TYR A 20 8.62 7.68 -4.35
N HIS A 21 9.47 8.48 -3.71
CA HIS A 21 9.10 9.75 -3.08
C HIS A 21 8.46 10.72 -4.08
N ASP A 22 9.09 10.90 -5.24
CA ASP A 22 8.71 11.94 -6.21
C ASP A 22 7.47 11.62 -7.03
N THR A 23 7.10 10.34 -7.13
CA THR A 23 6.08 9.86 -8.08
C THR A 23 5.01 8.97 -7.48
N GLU A 24 5.22 8.39 -6.29
CA GLU A 24 4.31 7.39 -5.74
C GLU A 24 3.87 7.64 -4.28
N TYR A 25 4.76 8.13 -3.41
CA TYR A 25 4.46 8.28 -1.98
C TYR A 25 3.53 9.47 -1.74
N GLY A 26 2.32 9.21 -1.26
CA GLY A 26 1.31 10.24 -0.99
C GLY A 26 0.48 10.65 -2.20
N PHE A 27 0.74 10.06 -3.37
CA PHE A 27 -0.08 10.26 -4.55
C PHE A 27 -1.35 9.40 -4.46
N PRO A 28 -2.55 9.98 -4.67
CA PRO A 28 -3.79 9.21 -4.70
C PRO A 28 -3.76 8.10 -5.75
N LEU A 29 -4.32 6.95 -5.41
CA LEU A 29 -4.48 5.81 -6.31
C LEU A 29 -5.96 5.58 -6.58
N ASP A 30 -6.31 5.44 -7.87
CA ASP A 30 -7.69 5.22 -8.31
C ASP A 30 -8.00 3.74 -8.59
N SER A 31 -6.98 2.93 -8.85
CA SER A 31 -7.12 1.51 -9.16
C SER A 31 -7.14 0.66 -7.89
N ASP A 32 -8.15 -0.20 -7.76
CA ASP A 32 -8.23 -1.19 -6.68
C ASP A 32 -7.01 -2.12 -6.65
N ASN A 33 -6.53 -2.56 -7.82
CA ASN A 33 -5.36 -3.44 -7.90
C ASN A 33 -4.08 -2.71 -7.42
N GLU A 34 -3.95 -1.41 -7.70
CA GLU A 34 -2.82 -0.61 -7.22
C GLU A 34 -2.91 -0.34 -5.70
N LEU A 35 -4.12 -0.10 -5.19
CA LEU A 35 -4.37 0.01 -3.75
C LEU A 35 -4.04 -1.32 -3.05
N PHE A 36 -4.47 -2.45 -3.62
CA PHE A 36 -4.14 -3.78 -3.12
C PHE A 36 -2.63 -4.03 -3.16
N ALA A 37 -1.97 -3.69 -4.27
CA ALA A 37 -0.51 -3.77 -4.40
C ALA A 37 0.19 -2.99 -3.29
N ARG A 38 -0.20 -1.73 -3.06
CA ARG A 38 0.38 -0.91 -2.00
C ARG A 38 0.19 -1.57 -0.63
N LEU A 39 -1.02 -2.01 -0.29
CA LEU A 39 -1.29 -2.68 0.98
C LEU A 39 -0.41 -3.93 1.17
N VAL A 40 -0.28 -4.78 0.15
CA VAL A 40 0.55 -5.99 0.23
C VAL A 40 2.04 -5.64 0.36
N LEU A 41 2.52 -4.59 -0.31
CA LEU A 41 3.91 -4.14 -0.16
C LEU A 41 4.18 -3.63 1.26
N GLU A 42 3.28 -2.84 1.86
CA GLU A 42 3.38 -2.41 3.26
C GLU A 42 3.36 -3.59 4.25
N ILE A 43 2.50 -4.59 4.01
CA ILE A 43 2.50 -5.83 4.80
C ILE A 43 3.86 -6.54 4.71
N ASN A 44 4.47 -6.55 3.53
CA ASN A 44 5.75 -7.22 3.31
C ASN A 44 6.93 -6.45 3.90
N GLN A 45 6.82 -5.13 4.06
CA GLN A 45 7.83 -4.29 4.72
C GLN A 45 8.05 -4.67 6.19
N ALA A 46 7.05 -5.21 6.89
CA ALA A 46 7.17 -5.53 8.31
C ALA A 46 8.41 -6.39 8.63
N GLY A 47 9.37 -5.84 9.36
CA GLY A 47 10.64 -6.48 9.72
C GLY A 47 11.76 -6.34 8.67
N LEU A 48 11.60 -5.48 7.66
CA LEU A 48 12.56 -5.21 6.59
C LEU A 48 12.66 -3.70 6.31
N SER A 49 13.70 -3.29 5.58
CA SER A 49 13.77 -1.91 5.07
C SER A 49 12.80 -1.71 3.91
N TRP A 50 12.25 -0.50 3.77
CA TRP A 50 11.43 -0.16 2.60
C TRP A 50 12.24 -0.23 1.30
N GLU A 51 13.55 0.06 1.34
CA GLU A 51 14.45 -0.12 0.20
C GLU A 51 14.41 -1.55 -0.35
N THR A 52 14.35 -2.56 0.55
CA THR A 52 14.25 -3.97 0.16
C THR A 52 12.96 -4.22 -0.62
N ILE A 53 11.85 -3.61 -0.19
CA ILE A 53 10.55 -3.74 -0.87
C ILE A 53 10.58 -3.03 -2.22
N LEU A 54 11.11 -1.80 -2.28
CA LEU A 54 11.22 -1.04 -3.53
C LEU A 54 12.07 -1.76 -4.57
N LYS A 55 13.21 -2.34 -4.18
CA LYS A 55 14.08 -3.14 -5.07
C LYS A 55 13.41 -4.42 -5.56
N LYS A 56 12.46 -4.99 -4.81
CA LYS A 56 11.71 -6.20 -5.16
C LYS A 56 10.35 -5.92 -5.79
N LYS A 57 9.95 -4.65 -5.92
CA LYS A 57 8.60 -4.24 -6.34
C LYS A 57 8.19 -4.91 -7.65
N ASP A 58 9.01 -4.83 -8.69
CA ASP A 58 8.68 -5.41 -10.00
C ASP A 58 8.51 -6.94 -9.93
N ALA A 59 9.31 -7.62 -9.11
CA ALA A 59 9.17 -9.06 -8.85
C ALA A 59 7.85 -9.38 -8.13
N PHE A 60 7.44 -8.55 -7.16
CA PHE A 60 6.13 -8.68 -6.52
C PHE A 60 4.98 -8.52 -7.52
N TYR A 61 5.02 -7.50 -8.37
CA TYR A 61 4.00 -7.31 -9.41
C TYR A 61 3.91 -8.52 -10.33
N LYS A 62 5.05 -9.07 -10.77
CA LYS A 62 5.06 -10.29 -11.58
C LYS A 62 4.53 -11.51 -10.83
N ALA A 63 4.98 -11.74 -9.61
CA ALA A 63 4.63 -12.91 -8.81
C ALA A 63 3.13 -12.96 -8.48
N PHE A 64 2.54 -11.80 -8.15
CA PHE A 64 1.13 -11.64 -7.79
C PHE A 64 0.21 -11.29 -8.97
N ASP A 65 0.60 -11.64 -10.20
CA ASP A 65 -0.23 -11.46 -11.41
C ASP A 65 -0.74 -10.01 -11.58
N GLN A 66 0.19 -9.04 -11.44
CA GLN A 66 -0.05 -7.59 -11.44
C GLN A 66 -1.03 -7.12 -10.35
N PHE A 67 -1.09 -7.87 -9.24
CA PHE A 67 -2.02 -7.62 -8.14
C PHE A 67 -3.48 -7.59 -8.57
N ASP A 68 -3.83 -8.35 -9.60
CA ASP A 68 -5.23 -8.58 -9.98
C ASP A 68 -5.96 -9.28 -8.82
N ILE A 69 -6.83 -8.54 -8.13
CA ILE A 69 -7.53 -9.01 -6.92
C ILE A 69 -8.34 -10.28 -7.22
N GLN A 70 -8.96 -10.37 -8.40
CA GLN A 70 -9.77 -11.53 -8.77
C GLN A 70 -8.91 -12.78 -9.02
N LYS A 71 -7.70 -12.62 -9.57
CA LYS A 71 -6.75 -13.74 -9.73
C LYS A 71 -6.17 -14.15 -8.39
N VAL A 72 -5.68 -13.19 -7.60
CA VAL A 72 -5.02 -13.46 -6.32
C VAL A 72 -5.98 -14.11 -5.32
N SER A 73 -7.25 -13.69 -5.28
CA SER A 73 -8.28 -14.29 -4.41
C SER A 73 -8.55 -15.78 -4.73
N LYS A 74 -8.23 -16.23 -5.94
CA LYS A 74 -8.41 -17.61 -6.42
C LYS A 74 -7.14 -18.45 -6.38
N TYR A 75 -6.05 -17.93 -5.82
CA TYR A 75 -4.81 -18.71 -5.69
C TYR A 75 -5.06 -19.98 -4.87
N ASN A 76 -4.61 -21.10 -5.44
CA ASN A 76 -4.67 -22.42 -4.83
C ASN A 76 -3.31 -22.84 -4.26
N GLN A 77 -3.24 -24.05 -3.70
CA GLN A 77 -2.02 -24.58 -3.10
C GLN A 77 -0.83 -24.57 -4.07
N LYS A 78 -1.05 -24.91 -5.36
CA LYS A 78 0.01 -24.89 -6.38
C LYS A 78 0.61 -23.50 -6.57
N LYS A 79 -0.23 -22.46 -6.66
CA LYS A 79 0.27 -21.08 -6.77
C LYS A 79 0.94 -20.61 -5.48
N PHE A 80 0.39 -20.98 -4.32
CA PHE A 80 1.00 -20.71 -3.02
C PHE A 80 2.42 -21.31 -2.92
N ASP A 81 2.59 -22.58 -3.28
CA ASP A 81 3.89 -23.25 -3.24
C ASP A 81 4.89 -22.63 -4.21
N ALA A 82 4.44 -22.22 -5.40
CA ALA A 82 5.27 -21.48 -6.35
C ALA A 82 5.76 -20.15 -5.77
N LEU A 83 4.89 -19.37 -5.09
CA LEU A 83 5.28 -18.13 -4.41
C LEU A 83 6.28 -18.38 -3.28
N MET A 84 6.12 -19.47 -2.53
CA MET A 84 7.07 -19.86 -1.47
C MET A 84 8.46 -20.21 -2.00
N GLN A 85 8.60 -20.57 -3.27
CA GLN A 85 9.89 -20.84 -3.92
C GLN A 85 10.48 -19.63 -4.64
N ASP A 86 9.71 -18.57 -4.86
CA ASP A 86 10.15 -17.38 -5.60
C ASP A 86 11.09 -16.51 -4.75
N ALA A 87 12.39 -16.51 -5.08
CA ALA A 87 13.41 -15.69 -4.42
C ALA A 87 13.31 -14.19 -4.78
N GLY A 88 12.54 -13.84 -5.80
CA GLY A 88 12.23 -12.46 -6.19
C GLY A 88 11.44 -11.71 -5.11
N ILE A 89 10.59 -12.41 -4.36
CA ILE A 89 9.74 -11.82 -3.30
C ILE A 89 10.22 -12.18 -1.89
N ILE A 90 9.44 -11.80 -0.88
CA ILE A 90 9.66 -12.19 0.52
C ILE A 90 8.92 -13.52 0.77
N ARG A 91 9.69 -14.60 0.90
CA ARG A 91 9.18 -15.98 1.11
C ARG A 91 8.70 -16.19 2.55
N ASN A 92 7.59 -15.55 2.90
CA ASN A 92 6.97 -15.67 4.21
C ASN A 92 5.55 -16.22 4.07
N ARG A 93 5.33 -17.42 4.64
CA ARG A 93 4.05 -18.15 4.59
C ARG A 93 2.87 -17.30 5.06
N LEU A 94 3.02 -16.59 6.18
CA LEU A 94 1.94 -15.81 6.76
C LEU A 94 1.60 -14.58 5.91
N LYS A 95 2.61 -13.88 5.38
CA LYS A 95 2.41 -12.71 4.51
C LYS A 95 1.78 -13.08 3.16
N ILE A 96 2.20 -14.19 2.55
CA ILE A 96 1.59 -14.69 1.30
C ILE A 96 0.12 -15.07 1.54
N ASN A 97 -0.16 -15.82 2.60
CA ASN A 97 -1.56 -16.15 2.96
C ASN A 97 -2.38 -14.89 3.24
N ALA A 98 -1.81 -13.89 3.92
CA ALA A 98 -2.49 -12.62 4.16
C ALA A 98 -2.86 -11.90 2.87
N ALA A 99 -1.98 -11.87 1.86
CA ALA A 99 -2.30 -11.29 0.56
C ALA A 99 -3.48 -12.00 -0.12
N ILE A 100 -3.51 -13.33 -0.10
CA ILE A 100 -4.60 -14.14 -0.68
C ILE A 100 -5.92 -13.90 0.05
N GLU A 101 -5.92 -13.96 1.38
CA GLU A 101 -7.13 -13.72 2.19
C GLU A 101 -7.63 -12.29 2.05
N ASN A 102 -6.73 -11.30 2.01
CA ASN A 102 -7.11 -9.90 1.80
C ASN A 102 -7.73 -9.68 0.42
N ALA A 103 -7.22 -10.34 -0.63
CA ALA A 103 -7.83 -10.27 -1.95
C ALA A 103 -9.26 -10.84 -1.96
N LYS A 104 -9.51 -11.94 -1.25
CA LYS A 104 -10.87 -12.50 -1.09
C LYS A 104 -11.81 -11.51 -0.41
N VAL A 105 -11.35 -10.86 0.66
CA VAL A 105 -12.11 -9.81 1.36
C VAL A 105 -12.40 -8.65 0.42
N MET A 106 -11.41 -8.19 -0.36
CA MET A 106 -11.62 -7.11 -1.33
C MET A 106 -12.65 -7.48 -2.41
N CYS A 107 -12.71 -8.73 -2.87
CA CYS A 107 -13.77 -9.18 -3.76
C CYS A 107 -15.18 -9.06 -3.13
N LEU A 108 -15.30 -9.24 -1.80
CA LEU A 108 -16.57 -9.03 -1.10
C LEU A 108 -16.90 -7.53 -1.02
N LEU A 109 -15.93 -6.69 -0.66
CA LEU A 109 -16.10 -5.24 -0.62
C LEU A 109 -16.45 -4.66 -1.99
N GLN A 110 -15.86 -5.19 -3.08
CA GLN A 110 -16.19 -4.80 -4.45
C GLN A 110 -17.66 -5.10 -4.80
N LYS A 111 -18.25 -6.16 -4.24
CA LYS A 111 -19.68 -6.46 -4.44
C LYS A 111 -20.59 -5.49 -3.68
N GLU A 112 -20.17 -5.06 -2.50
CA GLU A 112 -20.98 -4.21 -1.60
C GLU A 112 -20.84 -2.71 -1.91
N PHE A 113 -19.63 -2.25 -2.19
CA PHE A 113 -19.28 -0.82 -2.39
C PHE A 113 -18.95 -0.48 -3.85
N GLY A 114 -18.95 -1.47 -4.74
CA GLY A 114 -18.53 -1.34 -6.14
C GLY A 114 -17.01 -1.37 -6.33
N SER A 115 -16.22 -0.91 -5.36
CA SER A 115 -14.75 -0.99 -5.37
C SER A 115 -14.15 -0.91 -3.96
N PHE A 116 -12.92 -1.39 -3.79
CA PHE A 116 -12.15 -1.20 -2.55
C PHE A 116 -11.86 0.29 -2.31
N LYS A 117 -11.61 1.07 -3.37
CA LYS A 117 -11.50 2.52 -3.26
C LYS A 117 -12.78 3.16 -2.71
N ASN A 118 -13.94 2.80 -3.24
CA ASN A 118 -15.22 3.33 -2.76
C ASN A 118 -15.48 2.98 -1.31
N TRP A 119 -15.05 1.79 -0.87
CA TRP A 119 -15.09 1.41 0.55
C TRP A 119 -14.21 2.32 1.41
N LEU A 120 -13.00 2.66 0.96
CA LEU A 120 -12.14 3.64 1.65
C LEU A 120 -12.79 5.03 1.66
N ASP A 121 -13.29 5.50 0.52
CA ASP A 121 -13.94 6.80 0.40
C ASP A 121 -15.19 6.91 1.29
N HIS A 122 -16.03 5.86 1.32
CA HIS A 122 -17.23 5.78 2.16
C HIS A 122 -16.92 5.90 3.65
N HIS A 123 -15.78 5.37 4.08
CA HIS A 123 -15.35 5.39 5.48
C HIS A 123 -14.51 6.61 5.84
N HIS A 124 -14.07 7.41 4.88
CA HIS A 124 -13.34 8.65 5.13
C HIS A 124 -14.31 9.80 5.50
N PRO A 125 -13.98 10.68 6.47
CA PRO A 125 -12.76 10.72 7.28
C PRO A 125 -12.82 9.83 8.53
N LYS A 126 -11.65 9.37 8.98
CA LYS A 126 -11.43 8.60 10.21
C LYS A 126 -10.07 8.93 10.82
N THR A 127 -9.95 8.84 12.14
CA THR A 127 -8.63 8.92 12.81
C THR A 127 -7.79 7.68 12.49
N LYS A 128 -6.48 7.74 12.76
CA LYS A 128 -5.57 6.59 12.59
C LYS A 128 -6.08 5.38 13.39
N GLU A 129 -6.52 5.58 14.62
CA GLU A 129 -7.01 4.51 15.50
C GLU A 129 -8.27 3.85 14.95
N GLU A 130 -9.20 4.65 14.43
CA GLU A 130 -10.43 4.16 13.80
C GLU A 130 -10.15 3.37 12.53
N TRP A 131 -9.24 3.86 11.69
CA TRP A 131 -8.78 3.13 10.51
C TRP A 131 -8.14 1.79 10.88
N VAL A 132 -7.25 1.78 11.87
CA VAL A 132 -6.60 0.55 12.33
C VAL A 132 -7.62 -0.46 12.83
N LYS A 133 -8.61 -0.03 13.61
CA LYS A 133 -9.72 -0.90 14.07
C LYS A 133 -10.51 -1.45 12.88
N LEU A 134 -10.86 -0.60 11.92
CA LEU A 134 -11.62 -0.98 10.74
C LEU A 134 -10.87 -2.01 9.87
N PHE A 135 -9.59 -1.76 9.58
CA PHE A 135 -8.77 -2.68 8.80
C PHE A 135 -8.58 -4.02 9.52
N LYS A 136 -8.30 -4.03 10.82
CA LYS A 136 -8.16 -5.28 11.60
C LYS A 136 -9.43 -6.14 11.62
N LYS A 137 -10.61 -5.51 11.50
CA LYS A 137 -11.89 -6.23 11.42
C LYS A 137 -12.04 -7.00 10.10
N HIS A 138 -11.46 -6.50 9.01
CA HIS A 138 -11.68 -7.04 7.67
C HIS A 138 -10.47 -7.81 7.11
N PHE A 139 -9.26 -7.35 7.42
CA PHE A 139 -8.03 -7.79 6.76
C PHE A 139 -7.05 -8.44 7.73
N LYS A 140 -6.12 -9.21 7.16
CA LYS A 140 -4.99 -9.84 7.85
C LYS A 140 -3.74 -8.97 7.70
N PHE A 141 -2.88 -9.01 8.73
CA PHE A 141 -1.61 -8.27 8.79
C PHE A 141 -1.73 -6.74 8.72
N THR A 142 -2.82 -6.18 9.24
CA THR A 142 -3.06 -4.74 9.25
C THR A 142 -2.78 -4.14 10.62
N GLY A 143 -1.51 -4.23 11.04
CA GLY A 143 -1.00 -3.57 12.25
C GLY A 143 -1.05 -2.03 12.15
N GLY A 144 -0.86 -1.35 13.28
CA GLY A 144 -0.97 0.11 13.36
C GLY A 144 -0.11 0.85 12.34
N GLU A 145 1.15 0.42 12.18
CA GLU A 145 2.08 1.05 11.25
C GLU A 145 1.78 0.73 9.78
N ILE A 146 1.40 -0.52 9.48
CA ILE A 146 1.04 -0.94 8.12
C ILE A 146 -0.16 -0.13 7.60
N VAL A 147 -1.20 0.03 8.43
CA VAL A 147 -2.38 0.83 8.05
C VAL A 147 -2.04 2.30 7.92
N ASN A 148 -1.20 2.83 8.82
CA ASN A 148 -0.72 4.20 8.76
C ASN A 148 0.01 4.50 7.45
N GLU A 149 1.04 3.72 7.13
CA GLU A 149 1.82 3.90 5.91
C GLU A 149 0.98 3.63 4.66
N PHE A 150 0.10 2.63 4.66
CA PHE A 150 -0.83 2.43 3.55
C PHE A 150 -1.68 3.69 3.28
N LEU A 151 -2.32 4.26 4.31
CA LEU A 151 -3.22 5.39 4.12
C LEU A 151 -2.47 6.70 3.85
N MET A 152 -1.31 6.94 4.46
CA MET A 152 -0.47 8.11 4.14
C MET A 152 0.05 8.02 2.72
N SER A 153 0.57 6.85 2.34
CA SER A 153 1.22 6.64 1.06
C SER A 153 0.25 6.64 -0.12
N THR A 154 -1.05 6.48 0.13
CA THR A 154 -2.15 6.54 -0.87
C THR A 154 -3.01 7.80 -0.76
N GLY A 155 -2.65 8.74 0.11
CA GLY A 155 -3.29 10.06 0.18
C GLY A 155 -4.59 10.13 0.98
N TYR A 156 -4.89 9.17 1.86
CA TYR A 156 -6.02 9.23 2.80
C TYR A 156 -5.66 9.86 4.14
N LEU A 157 -4.40 9.79 4.56
CA LEU A 157 -3.87 10.49 5.73
C LEU A 157 -2.77 11.49 5.32
N PRO A 158 -2.64 12.62 6.03
CA PRO A 158 -1.55 13.57 5.80
C PRO A 158 -0.23 13.04 6.37
N GLY A 159 0.89 13.68 6.03
CA GLY A 159 2.20 13.42 6.66
C GLY A 159 3.27 12.80 5.75
N CYS A 160 2.91 12.36 4.55
CA CYS A 160 3.86 11.81 3.58
C CYS A 160 4.96 12.80 3.17
N HIS A 161 4.62 14.07 2.97
CA HIS A 161 5.55 15.13 2.57
C HIS A 161 5.43 16.36 3.47
N SER A 162 6.56 17.03 3.73
CA SER A 162 6.54 18.34 4.39
C SER A 162 6.11 19.45 3.42
N GLU A 163 5.56 20.54 3.95
CA GLU A 163 5.03 21.64 3.12
C GLU A 163 6.08 22.34 2.25
N ASP A 164 7.33 22.32 2.69
CA ASP A 164 8.50 22.82 1.97
C ASP A 164 9.03 21.84 0.91
N CYS A 165 8.55 20.60 0.87
CA CYS A 165 8.93 19.63 -0.15
C CYS A 165 8.37 20.03 -1.53
N PRO A 166 9.18 20.08 -2.59
CA PRO A 166 8.69 20.38 -3.94
C PRO A 166 7.59 19.43 -4.44
N VAL A 167 7.60 18.18 -3.96
CA VAL A 167 6.60 17.15 -4.31
C VAL A 167 5.25 17.43 -3.61
N TYR A 168 5.24 18.08 -2.45
CA TYR A 168 4.01 18.42 -1.72
C TYR A 168 3.03 19.21 -2.60
N LYS A 169 3.53 20.21 -3.34
CA LYS A 169 2.71 20.98 -4.30
C LYS A 169 2.15 20.12 -5.44
N LYS A 170 2.87 19.08 -5.88
CA LYS A 170 2.38 18.13 -6.89
C LYS A 170 1.24 17.28 -6.32
N ILE A 171 1.37 16.82 -5.08
CA ILE A 171 0.34 16.06 -4.38
C ILE A 171 -0.92 16.91 -4.18
N LEU A 172 -0.80 18.16 -3.73
CA LEU A 172 -1.96 19.04 -3.58
C LEU A 172 -2.78 19.18 -4.86
N LYS A 173 -2.13 19.27 -6.03
CA LYS A 173 -2.79 19.32 -7.33
C LYS A 173 -3.57 18.05 -7.67
N LYS A 174 -3.19 16.91 -7.09
CA LYS A 174 -3.89 15.62 -7.23
C LYS A 174 -5.09 15.47 -6.28
N LYS A 175 -5.38 16.48 -5.44
CA LYS A 175 -6.55 16.52 -4.54
C LYS A 175 -6.66 15.26 -3.65
N PRO A 176 -5.63 14.92 -2.86
CA PRO A 176 -5.68 13.76 -1.98
C PRO A 176 -6.84 13.83 -0.99
N MET A 177 -7.31 12.66 -0.57
CA MET A 177 -8.50 12.54 0.27
C MET A 177 -8.36 13.24 1.62
N TRP A 178 -7.15 13.27 2.21
CA TRP A 178 -6.92 14.02 3.46
C TRP A 178 -7.20 15.53 3.37
N LEU A 179 -7.31 16.12 2.17
CA LEU A 179 -7.76 17.52 2.02
C LEU A 179 -9.27 17.69 2.18
N LYS A 180 -10.07 16.63 1.94
CA LYS A 180 -11.53 16.67 2.01
C LYS A 180 -12.07 16.49 3.43
N GLY A 181 -11.22 16.03 4.36
CA GLY A 181 -11.56 15.81 5.78
C GLY A 181 -11.20 16.98 6.70
N LYS A 182 -10.97 18.19 6.16
CA LYS A 182 -10.80 19.42 6.93
C LYS A 182 -12.13 20.16 7.08
#